data_AF-H3G608-F1
#
_entry.id   AF-H3G608-F1
#
_cell.length_a   1.000
_cell.length_b   1.000
_cell.length_c   1.000
_cell.angle_alpha   90.00
_cell.angle_beta   90.00
_cell.angle_gamma   90.00
#
_symmetry.space_group_name_H-M   'P 1'
#
loop_
_entity.id
_entity.type
_entity.pdbx_description
1 polymer ?
#
loop_
_entity_poly.entity_id
_entity_poly.type
_entity_poly.pdbx_seq_one_letter_code
_entity_poly.pdbx_strand_id
1 'polypeptide(L)'
;DYFDEDSGDERPPSSAASEGNDEDEVDPLDAFMLGIDAQVQQQRAAPAKRVVDKPQVLNHTDDGSDGYLEELARSTKKPRVEVGGADSDEEVYATAKQLDGKDATDEMAKKVMEVLTPIDHSAVQYEPFRKVFYAAHSETVALSDQEVAKIRSELSVRVDGAVVPAPVRSFMHLGFDRKMLGMLMKLGLEAPTAIQAQAFPVALSGRDLIGIAKTGSGKTLAFTLPMVRHVMDQRELQRGEGPIAVVLAPTRELAHQTYVQAKKFLGVYGASCAAIYGGAGKWEQVQALRKGVEVVVATPGRLIEMIRKKSAPMNRVTFMVLDEADRMFEMGFEPQLRSVMGQIRPDCQTLMFSATFRRRIEALALDVLKNPVKLTIGQVGQANEDIRQIAVVLPGHGAKWPWLLARIRSLVEEGRLLIFAGSKAGCEELAKNLATAFPTAPALCLHGDKTQQERTEALSKFKLGECRVLVATDVASRGLDVKDVKNVVNFDVAKNIDTHVHRIGRTGRMGLEGFEPGTAYTLVTRNESQFAAQLVYNMDVSGQAVSAELLALAKRDSRFR
;
A
#
# COMPACT_ATOMS: atom_id res chain seq x y z
N ASP A 1 17.52 -47.89 -57.17
CA ASP A 1 18.61 -48.11 -58.13
C ASP A 1 19.38 -46.82 -58.35
N TYR A 2 20.67 -46.88 -58.00
CA TYR A 2 21.84 -46.09 -58.43
C TYR A 2 21.89 -44.56 -58.17
N PHE A 3 22.64 -44.13 -57.13
CA PHE A 3 24.09 -43.77 -57.04
C PHE A 3 24.31 -42.28 -57.42
N ASP A 4 24.64 -41.40 -56.46
CA ASP A 4 26.01 -40.88 -56.11
C ASP A 4 26.51 -39.85 -57.15
N GLU A 5 27.31 -38.81 -56.89
CA GLU A 5 28.05 -38.30 -55.74
C GLU A 5 28.55 -36.88 -56.13
N ASP A 6 28.71 -36.03 -55.13
CA ASP A 6 29.86 -35.15 -54.89
C ASP A 6 30.28 -33.95 -55.78
N SER A 7 30.58 -32.87 -55.05
CA SER A 7 31.76 -31.98 -55.15
C SER A 7 31.50 -30.48 -55.34
N GLY A 8 32.05 -29.72 -54.39
CA GLY A 8 31.84 -28.30 -54.19
C GLY A 8 32.89 -27.36 -54.78
N ASP A 9 32.46 -26.10 -54.79
CA ASP A 9 33.18 -24.82 -54.57
C ASP A 9 34.41 -24.47 -55.42
N GLU A 10 34.28 -23.42 -56.24
CA GLU A 10 34.98 -22.13 -56.04
C GLU A 10 34.52 -21.05 -57.05
N ARG A 11 34.39 -19.81 -56.56
CA ARG A 11 33.80 -18.56 -57.12
C ARG A 11 34.80 -17.74 -57.97
N PRO A 12 34.50 -16.47 -58.37
CA PRO A 12 33.45 -15.85 -59.24
C PRO A 12 34.18 -15.10 -60.43
N PRO A 13 33.71 -14.05 -61.18
CA PRO A 13 32.63 -13.07 -60.93
C PRO A 13 31.71 -12.59 -62.09
N SER A 14 30.62 -11.95 -61.63
CA SER A 14 29.88 -10.79 -62.16
C SER A 14 29.37 -10.76 -63.62
N SER A 15 28.04 -10.71 -63.77
CA SER A 15 27.33 -9.56 -64.39
C SER A 15 25.80 -9.74 -64.38
N ALA A 16 25.14 -8.81 -63.69
CA ALA A 16 23.79 -8.25 -63.75
C ALA A 16 22.62 -8.90 -64.55
N ALA A 17 21.48 -8.92 -63.83
CA ALA A 17 20.09 -8.63 -64.23
C ALA A 17 19.20 -9.78 -64.78
N SER A 18 18.28 -10.26 -63.93
CA SER A 18 16.82 -10.30 -64.22
C SER A 18 16.01 -10.62 -62.95
N GLU A 19 14.79 -10.10 -62.93
CA GLU A 19 13.86 -9.92 -61.82
C GLU A 19 13.20 -11.22 -61.33
N GLY A 20 12.95 -11.32 -60.03
CA GLY A 20 12.08 -12.31 -59.39
C GLY A 20 11.40 -11.69 -58.17
N ASN A 21 10.07 -11.70 -58.18
CA ASN A 21 9.16 -11.25 -57.12
C ASN A 21 9.38 -12.01 -55.80
N ASP A 22 9.48 -11.28 -54.69
CA ASP A 22 9.07 -11.75 -53.37
C ASP A 22 7.97 -10.80 -52.86
N GLU A 23 6.80 -11.37 -52.56
CA GLU A 23 5.69 -10.73 -51.88
C GLU A 23 5.94 -10.81 -50.36
N ASP A 24 6.24 -9.67 -49.73
CA ASP A 24 6.24 -9.57 -48.26
C ASP A 24 4.79 -9.55 -47.74
N GLU A 25 4.42 -10.60 -46.99
CA GLU A 25 3.18 -10.64 -46.19
C GLU A 25 3.22 -9.51 -45.14
N VAL A 26 2.25 -8.60 -45.21
CA VAL A 26 2.10 -7.49 -44.25
C VAL A 26 1.57 -8.02 -42.92
N ASP A 27 2.25 -7.66 -41.82
CA ASP A 27 1.87 -7.99 -40.44
C ASP A 27 0.40 -7.58 -40.16
N PRO A 28 -0.45 -8.49 -39.63
CA PRO A 28 -1.83 -8.21 -39.24
C PRO A 28 -2.02 -6.99 -38.31
N LEU A 29 -0.99 -6.62 -37.54
CA LEU A 29 -1.03 -5.46 -36.64
C LEU A 29 -0.94 -4.13 -37.41
N ASP A 30 -0.14 -4.08 -38.47
CA ASP A 30 0.05 -2.88 -39.31
C ASP A 30 -1.17 -2.64 -40.20
N ALA A 31 -1.77 -3.72 -40.71
CA ALA A 31 -3.05 -3.64 -41.43
C ALA A 31 -4.20 -3.11 -40.55
N PHE A 32 -4.17 -3.41 -39.24
CA PHE A 32 -5.17 -2.93 -38.29
C PHE A 32 -4.98 -1.45 -37.93
N MET A 33 -3.74 -0.98 -37.76
CA MET A 33 -3.46 0.43 -37.47
C MET A 33 -3.81 1.34 -38.65
N LEU A 34 -3.55 0.92 -39.88
CA LEU A 34 -3.96 1.63 -41.09
C LEU A 34 -5.49 1.79 -41.20
N GLY A 35 -6.25 0.80 -40.73
CA GLY A 35 -7.72 0.84 -40.72
C GLY A 35 -8.30 1.87 -39.75
N ILE A 36 -7.65 2.09 -38.60
CA ILE A 36 -8.11 3.07 -37.60
C ILE A 36 -7.83 4.51 -38.08
N ASP A 37 -6.66 4.76 -38.66
CA ASP A 37 -6.32 6.10 -39.17
C ASP A 37 -7.23 6.54 -40.32
N ALA A 38 -7.62 5.60 -41.19
CA ALA A 38 -8.62 5.85 -42.24
C ALA A 38 -10.01 6.19 -41.66
N GLN A 39 -10.41 5.56 -40.55
CA GLN A 39 -11.69 5.82 -39.88
C GLN A 39 -11.72 7.18 -39.17
N VAL A 40 -10.59 7.61 -38.62
CA VAL A 40 -10.43 8.92 -37.96
C VAL A 40 -10.42 10.06 -38.98
N GLN A 41 -9.85 9.85 -40.17
CA GLN A 41 -9.90 10.84 -41.25
C GLN A 41 -11.31 11.02 -41.85
N GLN A 42 -12.09 9.94 -42.00
CA GLN A 42 -13.49 10.04 -42.45
C GLN A 42 -14.39 10.79 -41.46
N GLN A 43 -14.17 10.66 -40.14
CA GLN A 43 -14.95 11.39 -39.13
C GLN A 43 -14.60 12.89 -39.06
N ARG A 44 -13.40 13.29 -39.50
CA ARG A 44 -12.97 14.69 -39.57
C ARG A 44 -13.50 15.46 -40.78
N ALA A 45 -14.09 14.77 -41.77
CA ALA A 45 -14.53 15.38 -43.04
C ALA A 45 -16.06 15.65 -43.14
N ALA A 46 -16.85 15.40 -42.09
CA ALA A 46 -18.30 15.61 -42.13
C ALA A 46 -18.72 17.06 -41.76
N PRO A 47 -19.56 17.75 -42.56
CA PRO A 47 -19.98 19.12 -42.28
C PRO A 47 -21.05 19.21 -41.16
N ALA A 48 -20.95 20.24 -40.32
CA ALA A 48 -21.77 20.44 -39.12
C ALA A 48 -23.24 20.84 -39.42
N LYS A 49 -24.20 20.20 -38.75
CA LYS A 49 -25.62 20.60 -38.72
C LYS A 49 -25.85 21.72 -37.69
N ARG A 50 -26.53 22.80 -38.12
CA ARG A 50 -26.97 23.95 -37.31
C ARG A 50 -28.16 23.60 -36.40
N VAL A 51 -28.13 24.05 -35.14
CA VAL A 51 -29.32 24.26 -34.28
C VAL A 51 -29.13 25.56 -33.49
N VAL A 52 -30.25 26.24 -33.27
CA VAL A 52 -30.46 27.68 -33.04
C VAL A 52 -30.45 28.07 -31.55
N ASP A 53 -29.85 29.24 -31.30
CA ASP A 53 -29.89 30.23 -30.19
C ASP A 53 -29.84 29.87 -28.69
N LYS A 54 -28.87 30.54 -28.04
CA LYS A 54 -28.68 30.79 -26.59
C LYS A 54 -29.56 31.98 -26.11
N PRO A 55 -29.59 32.27 -24.79
CA PRO A 55 -28.73 33.36 -24.30
C PRO A 55 -28.05 33.02 -22.96
N GLN A 56 -26.72 33.07 -22.88
CA GLN A 56 -25.84 34.21 -22.53
C GLN A 56 -25.40 34.15 -21.06
N VAL A 57 -24.16 33.69 -20.80
CA VAL A 57 -23.24 34.30 -19.81
C VAL A 57 -21.80 34.11 -20.31
N LEU A 58 -20.96 35.10 -20.03
CA LEU A 58 -19.72 35.50 -20.66
C LEU A 58 -18.56 34.49 -20.63
N ASN A 59 -17.74 34.62 -21.68
CA ASN A 59 -16.40 34.04 -21.82
C ASN A 59 -15.44 34.59 -20.76
N HIS A 60 -14.59 33.72 -20.21
CA HIS A 60 -13.15 33.94 -20.22
C HIS A 60 -12.40 32.60 -20.23
N THR A 61 -11.23 32.68 -20.85
CA THR A 61 -10.29 31.69 -21.35
C THR A 61 -9.62 30.81 -20.29
N ASP A 62 -9.38 29.55 -20.68
CA ASP A 62 -8.38 28.66 -20.09
C ASP A 62 -6.99 29.28 -20.23
N ASP A 63 -6.30 29.48 -19.11
CA ASP A 63 -4.85 29.27 -19.01
C ASP A 63 -4.50 28.95 -17.55
N GLY A 64 -3.45 28.13 -17.37
CA GLY A 64 -3.20 27.30 -16.18
C GLY A 64 -3.26 27.98 -14.80
N SER A 65 -3.69 27.21 -13.79
CA SER A 65 -3.66 27.65 -12.39
C SER A 65 -3.08 26.58 -11.46
N ASP A 66 -1.76 26.59 -11.38
CA ASP A 66 -0.95 26.10 -10.26
C ASP A 66 -1.00 27.12 -9.08
N GLY A 67 -2.18 27.66 -8.77
CA GLY A 67 -2.33 28.89 -7.97
C GLY A 67 -3.28 28.81 -6.78
N TYR A 68 -3.79 27.64 -6.41
CA TYR A 68 -4.84 27.54 -5.38
C TYR A 68 -4.31 27.52 -3.92
N LEU A 69 -2.99 27.53 -3.71
CA LEU A 69 -2.38 27.50 -2.38
C LEU A 69 -1.79 28.83 -1.91
N GLU A 70 -1.66 29.83 -2.78
CA GLU A 70 -0.88 31.04 -2.47
C GLU A 70 -1.72 32.24 -2.00
N GLU A 71 -3.06 32.20 -2.19
CA GLU A 71 -3.94 33.32 -1.82
C GLU A 71 -4.54 33.20 -0.39
N LEU A 72 -4.40 32.05 0.27
CA LEU A 72 -4.84 31.86 1.66
C LEU A 72 -3.82 32.35 2.70
N ALA A 73 -2.62 32.76 2.28
CA ALA A 73 -1.54 33.20 3.17
C ALA A 73 -1.57 34.71 3.50
N ARG A 74 -2.47 35.51 2.92
CA ARG A 74 -2.52 36.96 3.14
C ARG A 74 -3.91 37.47 3.47
N SER A 75 -4.35 37.27 4.72
CA SER A 75 -5.25 38.21 5.39
C SER A 75 -5.23 37.99 6.90
N THR A 76 -4.42 38.80 7.57
CA THR A 76 -4.44 38.97 9.03
C THR A 76 -5.67 39.78 9.45
N LYS A 77 -6.54 39.18 10.26
CA LYS A 77 -7.18 39.82 11.44
C LYS A 77 -7.94 38.80 12.30
N LYS A 78 -7.45 38.58 13.52
CA LYS A 78 -8.17 38.00 14.68
C LYS A 78 -9.09 39.10 15.29
N PRO A 79 -10.21 38.78 15.98
CA PRO A 79 -10.21 37.93 17.19
C PRO A 79 -11.38 36.93 17.41
N ARG A 80 -10.98 35.77 17.98
CA ARG A 80 -11.51 35.03 19.15
C ARG A 80 -12.99 34.63 19.22
N VAL A 81 -13.25 33.32 19.05
CA VAL A 81 -14.02 32.47 20.00
C VAL A 81 -13.38 31.07 20.00
N GLU A 82 -13.00 30.58 21.18
CA GLU A 82 -12.48 29.22 21.41
C GLU A 82 -13.62 28.21 21.35
N VAL A 83 -13.51 27.22 20.47
CA VAL A 83 -14.12 25.90 20.65
C VAL A 83 -13.04 24.87 20.33
N GLY A 84 -12.50 24.27 21.39
CA GLY A 84 -11.50 23.22 21.30
C GLY A 84 -12.08 22.00 20.58
N GLY A 85 -11.51 21.67 19.43
CA GLY A 85 -11.67 20.38 18.79
C GLY A 85 -10.31 19.70 18.78
N ALA A 86 -9.98 18.99 19.86
CA ALA A 86 -8.87 18.06 19.85
C ALA A 86 -9.15 16.95 18.82
N ASP A 87 -8.12 16.53 18.11
CA ASP A 87 -8.25 15.57 17.01
C ASP A 87 -8.25 14.15 17.57
N SER A 88 -9.40 13.46 17.49
CA SER A 88 -9.65 12.16 18.14
C SER A 88 -8.58 11.11 17.85
N ASP A 89 -7.99 11.13 16.65
CA ASP A 89 -6.95 10.18 16.27
C ASP A 89 -5.61 10.50 16.96
N GLU A 90 -5.29 11.79 17.17
CA GLU A 90 -4.05 12.23 17.83
C GLU A 90 -4.04 11.94 19.32
N GLU A 91 -5.19 12.08 19.97
CA GLU A 91 -5.36 11.73 21.39
C GLU A 91 -5.09 10.24 21.62
N VAL A 92 -5.64 9.37 20.77
CA VAL A 92 -5.41 7.91 20.87
C VAL A 92 -3.93 7.58 20.68
N TYR A 93 -3.24 8.24 19.75
CA TYR A 93 -1.79 8.06 19.60
C TYR A 93 -1.00 8.49 20.83
N ALA A 94 -1.38 9.61 21.44
CA ALA A 94 -0.73 10.12 22.63
C ALA A 94 -0.91 9.15 23.81
N THR A 95 -2.11 8.58 23.98
CA THR A 95 -2.39 7.68 25.10
C THR A 95 -1.89 6.26 24.90
N ALA A 96 -1.96 5.68 23.69
CA ALA A 96 -1.33 4.39 23.39
C ALA A 96 0.17 4.41 23.74
N LYS A 97 0.82 5.56 23.52
CA LYS A 97 2.22 5.80 23.89
C LYS A 97 2.45 5.94 25.41
N GLN A 98 1.43 6.36 26.16
CA GLN A 98 1.48 6.49 27.63
C GLN A 98 1.15 5.16 28.34
N LEU A 99 0.27 4.33 27.77
CA LEU A 99 -0.10 3.01 28.29
C LEU A 99 1.03 1.97 28.22
N ASP A 100 2.00 2.16 27.32
CA ASP A 100 3.25 1.39 27.33
C ASP A 100 4.18 1.78 28.51
N GLY A 101 3.88 2.86 29.24
CA GLY A 101 4.50 3.25 30.50
C GLY A 101 3.69 2.74 31.71
N LYS A 102 4.35 2.31 32.78
CA LYS A 102 3.74 1.62 33.93
C LYS A 102 2.73 2.43 34.78
N ASP A 103 2.35 3.64 34.38
CA ASP A 103 1.49 4.55 35.15
C ASP A 103 0.24 4.95 34.36
N ALA A 104 -0.73 4.05 34.25
CA ALA A 104 -2.05 4.35 33.68
C ALA A 104 -3.12 4.36 34.78
N THR A 105 -3.86 5.46 34.92
CA THR A 105 -4.98 5.61 35.86
C THR A 105 -6.31 5.21 35.22
N ASP A 106 -7.25 4.70 36.02
CA ASP A 106 -8.60 4.29 35.59
C ASP A 106 -9.42 5.42 34.93
N GLU A 107 -9.16 6.68 35.29
CA GLU A 107 -9.80 7.84 34.66
C GLU A 107 -9.23 8.19 33.27
N MET A 108 -7.92 7.94 33.06
CA MET A 108 -7.31 8.06 31.74
C MET A 108 -7.87 6.97 30.81
N ALA A 109 -8.02 5.72 31.27
CA ALA A 109 -8.64 4.66 30.48
C ALA A 109 -10.11 4.98 30.09
N LYS A 110 -10.86 5.67 30.96
CA LYS A 110 -12.26 6.08 30.70
C LYS A 110 -12.40 7.27 29.75
N LYS A 111 -11.46 8.22 29.75
CA LYS A 111 -11.47 9.35 28.78
C LYS A 111 -11.02 8.94 27.36
N VAL A 112 -10.40 7.77 27.21
CA VAL A 112 -9.70 7.30 26.00
C VAL A 112 -10.58 6.59 24.96
N MET A 113 -11.81 6.23 25.29
CA MET A 113 -12.59 5.32 24.44
C MET A 113 -14.06 5.72 24.36
N GLU A 114 -14.38 6.65 23.45
CA GLU A 114 -15.75 6.86 23.00
C GLU A 114 -16.16 5.72 22.03
N VAL A 115 -16.36 4.52 22.58
CA VAL A 115 -16.85 3.34 21.86
C VAL A 115 -18.37 3.50 21.61
N LEU A 116 -18.80 3.24 20.39
CA LEU A 116 -20.21 3.18 20.01
C LEU A 116 -20.89 2.00 20.70
N THR A 117 -22.11 2.21 21.19
CA THR A 117 -22.98 1.13 21.69
C THR A 117 -23.29 0.16 20.55
N PRO A 118 -23.00 -1.14 20.69
CA PRO A 118 -23.32 -2.14 19.66
C PRO A 118 -24.81 -2.13 19.33
N ILE A 119 -25.13 -2.37 18.05
CA ILE A 119 -26.53 -2.49 17.60
C ILE A 119 -26.99 -3.94 17.85
N ASP A 120 -28.22 -4.09 18.34
CA ASP A 120 -28.88 -5.40 18.34
C ASP A 120 -29.33 -5.75 16.92
N HIS A 121 -28.46 -6.45 16.20
CA HIS A 121 -28.71 -6.87 14.82
C HIS A 121 -29.86 -7.88 14.69
N SER A 122 -30.31 -8.52 15.77
CA SER A 122 -31.45 -9.44 15.72
C SER A 122 -32.78 -8.72 15.53
N ALA A 123 -32.85 -7.45 15.92
CA ALA A 123 -34.03 -6.60 15.77
C ALA A 123 -34.07 -5.83 14.44
N VAL A 124 -33.00 -5.91 13.62
CA VAL A 124 -32.89 -5.17 12.36
C VAL A 124 -33.17 -6.09 11.18
N GLN A 125 -34.14 -5.72 10.34
CA GLN A 125 -34.38 -6.41 9.08
C GLN A 125 -33.43 -5.88 7.99
N TYR A 126 -32.54 -6.74 7.53
CA TYR A 126 -31.60 -6.41 6.46
C TYR A 126 -32.09 -6.88 5.10
N GLU A 127 -31.88 -6.05 4.08
CA GLU A 127 -32.12 -6.46 2.70
C GLU A 127 -31.09 -7.52 2.25
N PRO A 128 -31.50 -8.50 1.43
CA PRO A 128 -30.56 -9.46 0.86
C PRO A 128 -29.62 -8.77 -0.12
N PHE A 129 -28.39 -9.27 -0.21
CA PHE A 129 -27.40 -8.81 -1.18
C PHE A 129 -26.66 -9.98 -1.80
N ARG A 130 -26.17 -9.79 -3.02
CA ARG A 130 -25.28 -10.74 -3.66
C ARG A 130 -23.84 -10.47 -3.23
N LYS A 131 -23.11 -11.53 -2.90
CA LYS A 131 -21.65 -11.48 -2.61
C LYS A 131 -20.82 -12.52 -3.34
N VAL A 132 -21.46 -13.43 -4.07
CA VAL A 132 -20.79 -14.47 -4.86
C VAL A 132 -20.83 -14.07 -6.33
N PHE A 133 -19.67 -13.68 -6.85
CA PHE A 133 -19.48 -13.18 -8.21
C PHE A 133 -18.51 -14.05 -9.01
N TYR A 134 -17.67 -14.83 -8.33
CA TYR A 134 -16.62 -15.61 -8.98
C TYR A 134 -17.21 -16.74 -9.81
N ALA A 135 -16.97 -16.66 -11.13
CA ALA A 135 -17.11 -17.77 -12.05
C ALA A 135 -15.70 -18.15 -12.52
N ALA A 136 -15.27 -19.37 -12.22
CA ALA A 136 -13.92 -19.81 -12.55
C ALA A 136 -13.74 -19.88 -14.07
N HIS A 137 -12.65 -19.28 -14.57
CA HIS A 137 -12.27 -19.36 -15.98
C HIS A 137 -11.97 -20.81 -16.39
N SER A 138 -12.20 -21.17 -17.66
CA SER A 138 -12.00 -22.52 -18.19
C SER A 138 -10.59 -23.06 -17.89
N GLU A 139 -9.57 -22.22 -18.07
CA GLU A 139 -8.18 -22.57 -17.75
C GLU A 139 -7.96 -22.85 -16.27
N THR A 140 -8.63 -22.13 -15.38
CA THR A 140 -8.53 -22.35 -13.93
C THR A 140 -9.28 -23.61 -13.51
N VAL A 141 -10.40 -23.94 -14.17
CA VAL A 141 -11.19 -25.15 -13.93
C VAL A 141 -10.48 -26.40 -14.43
N ALA A 142 -9.72 -26.28 -15.52
CA ALA A 142 -8.97 -27.40 -16.09
C ALA A 142 -7.77 -27.86 -15.24
N LEU A 143 -7.37 -27.07 -14.23
CA LEU A 143 -6.25 -27.41 -13.35
C LEU A 143 -6.60 -28.57 -12.43
N SER A 144 -5.74 -29.59 -12.41
CA SER A 144 -5.75 -30.64 -11.39
C SER A 144 -5.27 -30.11 -10.04
N ASP A 145 -5.62 -30.81 -8.96
CA ASP A 145 -5.17 -30.45 -7.60
C ASP A 145 -3.64 -30.39 -7.47
N GLN A 146 -2.92 -31.25 -8.22
CA GLN A 146 -1.46 -31.24 -8.26
C GLN A 146 -0.92 -29.98 -8.93
N GLU A 147 -1.52 -29.53 -10.03
CA GLU A 147 -1.14 -28.28 -10.70
C GLU A 147 -1.47 -27.05 -9.85
N VAL A 148 -2.62 -27.06 -9.18
CA VAL A 148 -2.99 -25.99 -8.23
C VAL A 148 -1.97 -25.92 -7.08
N ALA A 149 -1.57 -27.06 -6.52
CA ALA A 149 -0.54 -27.13 -5.49
C ALA A 149 0.81 -26.62 -6.00
N LYS A 150 1.19 -26.98 -7.23
CA LYS A 150 2.41 -26.50 -7.89
C LYS A 150 2.40 -24.98 -8.05
N ILE A 151 1.30 -24.40 -8.56
CA ILE A 151 1.17 -22.93 -8.72
C ILE A 151 1.26 -22.23 -7.37
N ARG A 152 0.59 -22.75 -6.35
CA ARG A 152 0.68 -22.19 -4.99
C ARG A 152 2.11 -22.24 -4.46
N SER A 153 2.84 -23.31 -4.72
CA SER A 153 4.26 -23.42 -4.36
C SER A 153 5.13 -22.41 -5.11
N GLU A 154 4.93 -22.24 -6.42
CA GLU A 154 5.67 -21.28 -7.25
C GLU A 154 5.43 -19.83 -6.82
N LEU A 155 4.19 -19.52 -6.41
CA LEU A 155 3.81 -18.21 -5.90
C LEU A 155 4.15 -18.01 -4.40
N SER A 156 4.73 -19.02 -3.74
CA SER A 156 4.98 -19.03 -2.30
C SER A 156 3.72 -18.71 -1.47
N VAL A 157 2.57 -19.25 -1.90
CA VAL A 157 1.26 -19.08 -1.27
C VAL A 157 0.92 -20.31 -0.44
N ARG A 158 0.79 -20.14 0.87
CA ARG A 158 0.14 -21.10 1.76
C ARG A 158 -1.32 -20.73 1.97
N VAL A 159 -2.19 -21.73 1.94
CA VAL A 159 -3.63 -21.57 2.05
C VAL A 159 -4.14 -22.43 3.19
N ASP A 160 -4.82 -21.82 4.16
CA ASP A 160 -5.56 -22.49 5.22
C ASP A 160 -7.06 -22.17 5.05
N GLY A 161 -7.92 -23.19 4.95
CA GLY A 161 -9.37 -23.01 4.85
C GLY A 161 -10.07 -24.10 4.03
N ALA A 162 -11.37 -24.23 4.21
CA ALA A 162 -12.18 -25.21 3.47
C ALA A 162 -12.59 -24.69 2.09
N VAL A 163 -12.43 -25.55 1.07
CA VAL A 163 -12.88 -25.35 -0.33
C VAL A 163 -12.39 -24.01 -0.89
N VAL A 164 -11.08 -23.91 -1.11
CA VAL A 164 -10.45 -22.67 -1.58
C VAL A 164 -10.27 -22.71 -3.10
N PRO A 165 -10.81 -21.72 -3.84
CA PRO A 165 -10.62 -21.61 -5.29
C PRO A 165 -9.15 -21.65 -5.71
N ALA A 166 -8.89 -22.18 -6.90
CA ALA A 166 -7.56 -22.16 -7.50
C ALA A 166 -7.09 -20.72 -7.77
N PRO A 167 -5.78 -20.43 -7.65
CA PRO A 167 -5.23 -19.12 -7.94
C PRO A 167 -5.38 -18.76 -9.42
N VAL A 168 -5.65 -17.49 -9.72
CA VAL A 168 -5.70 -16.99 -11.10
C VAL A 168 -4.31 -16.57 -11.58
N ARG A 169 -4.03 -16.74 -12.87
CA ARG A 169 -2.77 -16.34 -13.50
C ARG A 169 -2.86 -15.03 -14.31
N SER A 170 -4.08 -14.59 -14.63
CA SER A 170 -4.34 -13.39 -15.42
C SER A 170 -5.55 -12.63 -14.87
N PHE A 171 -5.54 -11.31 -15.02
CA PHE A 171 -6.72 -10.47 -14.73
C PHE A 171 -7.94 -10.85 -15.59
N MET A 172 -7.72 -11.44 -16.76
CA MET A 172 -8.80 -11.94 -17.63
C MET A 172 -9.61 -13.07 -16.97
N HIS A 173 -9.01 -13.84 -16.05
CA HIS A 173 -9.69 -14.95 -15.38
C HIS A 173 -10.72 -14.48 -14.36
N LEU A 174 -10.79 -13.18 -14.06
CA LEU A 174 -11.67 -12.59 -13.06
C LEU A 174 -13.01 -12.15 -13.63
N GLY A 175 -13.21 -12.24 -14.95
CA GLY A 175 -14.47 -11.87 -15.60
C GLY A 175 -14.78 -10.37 -15.52
N PHE A 176 -13.75 -9.51 -15.47
CA PHE A 176 -13.92 -8.06 -15.56
C PHE A 176 -14.35 -7.62 -16.95
N ASP A 177 -15.09 -6.51 -17.02
CA ASP A 177 -15.52 -5.94 -18.30
C ASP A 177 -14.38 -5.20 -19.01
N ARG A 178 -14.61 -4.85 -20.29
CA ARG A 178 -13.60 -4.16 -21.12
C ARG A 178 -13.15 -2.82 -20.51
N LYS A 179 -14.02 -2.11 -19.78
CA LYS A 179 -13.68 -0.83 -19.16
C LYS A 179 -12.65 -1.01 -18.04
N MET A 180 -12.89 -1.98 -17.16
CA MET A 180 -11.94 -2.30 -16.08
C MET A 180 -10.63 -2.86 -16.62
N LEU A 181 -10.68 -3.77 -17.60
CA LEU A 181 -9.48 -4.31 -18.23
C LEU A 181 -8.66 -3.21 -18.91
N GLY A 182 -9.29 -2.29 -19.63
CA GLY A 182 -8.63 -1.13 -20.22
C GLY A 182 -7.98 -0.21 -19.17
N MET A 183 -8.61 -0.05 -18.01
CA MET A 183 -8.02 0.69 -16.89
C MET A 183 -6.80 -0.02 -16.30
N LEU A 184 -6.84 -1.36 -16.14
CA LEU A 184 -5.70 -2.15 -15.69
C LEU A 184 -4.52 -2.03 -16.66
N MET A 185 -4.77 -2.13 -17.97
CA MET A 185 -3.76 -1.96 -19.01
C MET A 185 -3.16 -0.54 -19.00
N LYS A 186 -3.99 0.50 -18.88
CA LYS A 186 -3.53 1.90 -18.79
C LYS A 186 -2.63 2.15 -17.58
N LEU A 187 -2.82 1.39 -16.50
CA LEU A 187 -1.98 1.45 -15.30
C LEU A 187 -0.74 0.55 -15.38
N GLY A 188 -0.50 -0.15 -16.50
CA GLY A 188 0.63 -1.06 -16.67
C GLY A 188 0.53 -2.33 -15.81
N LEU A 189 -0.68 -2.77 -15.45
CA LEU A 189 -0.90 -3.96 -14.65
C LEU A 189 -1.06 -5.19 -15.55
N GLU A 190 0.05 -5.86 -15.83
CA GLU A 190 0.11 -7.00 -16.77
C GLU A 190 -0.42 -8.30 -16.16
N ALA A 191 -0.02 -8.61 -14.92
CA ALA A 191 -0.37 -9.86 -14.25
C ALA A 191 -0.62 -9.66 -12.74
N PRO A 192 -1.46 -10.50 -12.11
CA PRO A 192 -1.68 -10.44 -10.68
C PRO A 192 -0.44 -10.86 -9.89
N THR A 193 -0.14 -10.16 -8.79
CA THR A 193 0.89 -10.57 -7.83
C THR A 193 0.47 -11.84 -7.07
N ALA A 194 1.40 -12.51 -6.37
CA ALA A 194 1.10 -13.74 -5.61
C ALA A 194 -0.09 -13.61 -4.64
N ILE A 195 -0.18 -12.51 -3.88
CA ILE A 195 -1.33 -12.28 -2.99
C ILE A 195 -2.61 -12.07 -3.80
N GLN A 196 -2.55 -11.33 -4.90
CA GLN A 196 -3.70 -11.02 -5.76
C GLN A 196 -4.24 -12.26 -6.44
N ALA A 197 -3.37 -13.08 -7.01
CA ALA A 197 -3.67 -14.32 -7.71
C ALA A 197 -4.56 -15.25 -6.88
N GLN A 198 -4.29 -15.37 -5.58
CA GLN A 198 -5.09 -16.22 -4.69
C GLN A 198 -6.21 -15.46 -3.97
N ALA A 199 -6.03 -14.18 -3.63
CA ALA A 199 -7.03 -13.39 -2.92
C ALA A 199 -8.25 -13.03 -3.77
N PHE A 200 -8.06 -12.71 -5.06
CA PHE A 200 -9.18 -12.34 -5.93
C PHE A 200 -10.27 -13.41 -6.05
N PRO A 201 -9.97 -14.67 -6.39
CA PRO A 201 -11.02 -15.68 -6.52
C PRO A 201 -11.68 -15.99 -5.17
N VAL A 202 -10.95 -15.89 -4.05
CA VAL A 202 -11.51 -16.03 -2.69
C VAL A 202 -12.47 -14.88 -2.38
N ALA A 203 -12.04 -13.63 -2.56
CA ALA A 203 -12.85 -12.45 -2.29
C ALA A 203 -14.08 -12.39 -3.20
N LEU A 204 -13.94 -12.68 -4.50
CA LEU A 204 -15.07 -12.72 -5.43
C LEU A 204 -16.02 -13.90 -5.17
N SER A 205 -15.59 -14.93 -4.43
CA SER A 205 -16.48 -16.02 -3.97
C SER A 205 -17.32 -15.64 -2.74
N GLY A 206 -17.20 -14.42 -2.23
CA GLY A 206 -17.99 -13.93 -1.09
C GLY A 206 -17.54 -14.48 0.26
N ARG A 207 -16.35 -15.10 0.32
CA ARG A 207 -15.74 -15.64 1.54
C ARG A 207 -14.94 -14.55 2.27
N ASP A 208 -14.96 -14.63 3.59
CA ASP A 208 -14.07 -13.85 4.42
C ASP A 208 -12.62 -14.29 4.21
N LEU A 209 -11.69 -13.36 4.33
CA LEU A 209 -10.30 -13.55 3.95
C LEU A 209 -9.35 -12.95 4.98
N ILE A 210 -8.28 -13.67 5.29
CA ILE A 210 -7.10 -13.16 5.98
C ILE A 210 -5.93 -13.21 4.99
N GLY A 211 -5.45 -12.05 4.55
CA GLY A 211 -4.31 -11.92 3.64
C GLY A 211 -3.05 -11.48 4.39
N ILE A 212 -2.10 -12.39 4.59
CA ILE A 212 -0.81 -12.12 5.23
C ILE A 212 0.25 -12.03 4.14
N ALA A 213 0.76 -10.83 3.90
CA ALA A 213 1.82 -10.61 2.92
C ALA A 213 2.64 -9.36 3.26
N LYS A 214 3.89 -9.32 2.79
CA LYS A 214 4.79 -8.17 2.99
C LYS A 214 4.22 -6.85 2.45
N THR A 215 4.74 -5.72 2.90
CA THR A 215 4.41 -4.41 2.30
C THR A 215 4.89 -4.39 0.84
N GLY A 216 4.18 -3.66 -0.04
CA GLY A 216 4.49 -3.64 -1.48
C GLY A 216 4.09 -4.89 -2.28
N SER A 217 3.53 -5.93 -1.65
CA SER A 217 3.06 -7.15 -2.35
C SER A 217 1.79 -6.97 -3.19
N GLY A 218 1.17 -5.78 -3.19
CA GLY A 218 -0.04 -5.50 -3.95
C GLY A 218 -1.36 -5.78 -3.22
N LYS A 219 -1.36 -5.85 -1.88
CA LYS A 219 -2.56 -6.07 -1.04
C LYS A 219 -3.70 -5.08 -1.34
N THR A 220 -3.38 -3.81 -1.60
CA THR A 220 -4.39 -2.77 -1.86
C THR A 220 -5.28 -3.14 -3.05
N LEU A 221 -4.71 -3.57 -4.16
CA LEU A 221 -5.51 -4.03 -5.31
C LEU A 221 -6.26 -5.32 -5.00
N ALA A 222 -5.66 -6.23 -4.21
CA ALA A 222 -6.25 -7.51 -3.85
C ALA A 222 -7.63 -7.38 -3.19
N PHE A 223 -7.89 -6.31 -2.43
CA PHE A 223 -9.23 -5.98 -1.93
C PHE A 223 -9.98 -4.95 -2.77
N THR A 224 -9.28 -4.02 -3.44
CA THR A 224 -9.94 -2.93 -4.18
C THR A 224 -10.74 -3.44 -5.38
N LEU A 225 -10.20 -4.37 -6.18
CA LEU A 225 -10.93 -4.84 -7.37
C LEU A 225 -12.19 -5.68 -7.00
N PRO A 226 -12.12 -6.63 -6.05
CA PRO A 226 -13.32 -7.30 -5.56
C PRO A 226 -14.33 -6.34 -4.93
N MET A 227 -13.86 -5.34 -4.17
CA MET A 227 -14.72 -4.30 -3.59
C MET A 227 -15.48 -3.52 -4.67
N VAL A 228 -14.79 -3.12 -5.76
CA VAL A 228 -15.44 -2.42 -6.89
C VAL A 228 -16.51 -3.32 -7.51
N ARG A 229 -16.19 -4.59 -7.79
CA ARG A 229 -17.18 -5.52 -8.36
C ARG A 229 -18.39 -5.72 -7.44
N HIS A 230 -18.14 -5.80 -6.13
CA HIS A 230 -19.16 -5.94 -5.10
C HIS A 230 -20.10 -4.74 -5.05
N VAL A 231 -19.54 -3.52 -5.00
CA VAL A 231 -20.29 -2.26 -4.99
C VAL A 231 -21.16 -2.15 -6.24
N MET A 232 -20.62 -2.47 -7.40
CA MET A 232 -21.34 -2.37 -8.68
C MET A 232 -22.47 -3.39 -8.85
N ASP A 233 -22.50 -4.46 -8.05
CA ASP A 233 -23.59 -5.45 -8.06
C ASP A 233 -24.69 -5.12 -7.03
N GLN A 234 -24.51 -4.08 -6.22
CA GLN A 234 -25.54 -3.61 -5.29
C GLN A 234 -26.44 -2.57 -5.97
N ARG A 235 -27.68 -2.42 -5.46
CA ARG A 235 -28.53 -1.30 -5.84
C ARG A 235 -27.87 0.04 -5.49
N GLU A 236 -28.18 1.07 -6.28
CA GLU A 236 -27.73 2.44 -6.03
C GLU A 236 -28.16 2.95 -4.64
N LEU A 237 -27.38 3.88 -4.11
CA LEU A 237 -27.66 4.52 -2.82
C LEU A 237 -28.88 5.44 -2.92
N GLN A 238 -29.77 5.30 -1.95
CA GLN A 238 -30.83 6.28 -1.73
C GLN A 238 -30.33 7.41 -0.83
N ARG A 239 -31.03 8.54 -0.88
CA ARG A 239 -30.68 9.72 -0.09
C ARG A 239 -30.73 9.38 1.41
N GLY A 240 -29.63 9.64 2.11
CA GLY A 240 -29.50 9.37 3.54
C GLY A 240 -29.01 7.96 3.88
N GLU A 241 -28.77 7.11 2.89
CA GLU A 241 -28.12 5.83 3.10
C GLU A 241 -26.60 5.98 3.30
N GLY A 242 -26.04 5.02 4.04
CA GLY A 242 -24.61 4.91 4.26
C GLY A 242 -23.87 4.16 3.15
N PRO A 243 -22.54 4.01 3.29
CA PRO A 243 -21.72 3.32 2.30
C PRO A 243 -22.06 1.83 2.18
N ILE A 244 -21.71 1.27 1.03
CA ILE A 244 -21.76 -0.16 0.73
C ILE A 244 -20.47 -0.85 1.21
N ALA A 245 -19.33 -0.18 1.06
CA ALA A 245 -18.04 -0.69 1.49
C ALA A 245 -17.28 0.27 2.40
N VAL A 246 -16.57 -0.29 3.38
CA VAL A 246 -15.71 0.45 4.30
C VAL A 246 -14.32 -0.17 4.31
N VAL A 247 -13.29 0.68 4.20
CA VAL A 247 -11.88 0.30 4.37
C VAL A 247 -11.31 1.06 5.55
N LEU A 248 -10.87 0.35 6.59
CA LEU A 248 -10.15 0.93 7.71
C LEU A 248 -8.66 0.83 7.50
N ALA A 249 -7.96 1.94 7.73
CA ALA A 249 -6.51 2.03 7.70
C ALA A 249 -5.98 2.67 9.00
N PRO A 250 -4.78 2.28 9.46
CA PRO A 250 -4.19 2.77 10.71
C PRO A 250 -3.81 4.25 10.67
N THR A 251 -3.44 4.82 9.51
CA THR A 251 -2.97 6.22 9.45
C THR A 251 -3.75 7.02 8.41
N ARG A 252 -3.71 8.34 8.57
CA ARG A 252 -4.32 9.30 7.64
C ARG A 252 -3.73 9.17 6.24
N GLU A 253 -2.41 9.02 6.17
CA GLU A 253 -1.66 8.90 4.93
C GLU A 253 -2.04 7.62 4.19
N LEU A 254 -2.14 6.49 4.89
CA LEU A 254 -2.53 5.22 4.29
C LEU A 254 -4.02 5.22 3.87
N ALA A 255 -4.90 5.82 4.69
CA ALA A 255 -6.30 6.03 4.30
C ALA A 255 -6.40 6.87 3.03
N HIS A 256 -5.64 7.97 2.93
CA HIS A 256 -5.60 8.81 1.73
C HIS A 256 -5.02 8.06 0.51
N GLN A 257 -3.96 7.29 0.66
CA GLN A 257 -3.39 6.48 -0.43
C GLN A 257 -4.39 5.45 -0.96
N THR A 258 -5.07 4.75 -0.05
CA THR A 258 -6.10 3.77 -0.41
C THR A 258 -7.31 4.44 -1.05
N TYR A 259 -7.72 5.61 -0.56
CA TYR A 259 -8.75 6.44 -1.19
C TYR A 259 -8.40 6.80 -2.64
N VAL A 260 -7.18 7.31 -2.89
CA VAL A 260 -6.74 7.69 -4.24
C VAL A 260 -6.75 6.47 -5.17
N GLN A 261 -6.34 5.30 -4.70
CA GLN A 261 -6.38 4.06 -5.48
C GLN A 261 -7.82 3.62 -5.75
N ALA A 262 -8.65 3.49 -4.72
CA ALA A 262 -10.04 3.06 -4.84
C ALA A 262 -10.84 3.98 -5.79
N LYS A 263 -10.67 5.30 -5.67
CA LYS A 263 -11.34 6.30 -6.51
C LYS A 263 -11.05 6.11 -8.01
N LYS A 264 -9.84 5.69 -8.39
CA LYS A 264 -9.48 5.43 -9.79
C LYS A 264 -10.33 4.31 -10.40
N PHE A 265 -10.50 3.21 -9.66
CA PHE A 265 -11.25 2.05 -10.14
C PHE A 265 -12.77 2.25 -10.03
N LEU A 266 -13.25 2.89 -8.96
CA LEU A 266 -14.66 3.23 -8.80
C LEU A 266 -15.13 4.24 -9.87
N GLY A 267 -14.26 5.20 -10.22
CA GLY A 267 -14.54 6.21 -11.24
C GLY A 267 -14.79 5.64 -12.64
N VAL A 268 -14.32 4.42 -12.94
CA VAL A 268 -14.62 3.71 -14.20
C VAL A 268 -16.13 3.49 -14.38
N TYR A 269 -16.85 3.37 -13.27
CA TYR A 269 -18.29 3.11 -13.23
C TYR A 269 -19.11 4.27 -12.64
N GLY A 270 -18.47 5.41 -12.35
CA GLY A 270 -19.15 6.55 -11.73
C GLY A 270 -19.50 6.38 -10.25
N ALA A 271 -19.00 5.32 -9.60
CA ALA A 271 -19.16 5.14 -8.15
C ALA A 271 -18.27 6.12 -7.39
N SER A 272 -18.76 6.61 -6.26
CA SER A 272 -18.11 7.65 -5.46
C SER A 272 -17.41 7.06 -4.23
N CYS A 273 -16.40 7.80 -3.78
CA CYS A 273 -15.57 7.42 -2.65
C CYS A 273 -15.26 8.65 -1.80
N ALA A 274 -15.14 8.48 -0.48
CA ALA A 274 -14.70 9.53 0.44
C ALA A 274 -13.62 9.02 1.39
N ALA A 275 -12.71 9.93 1.76
CA ALA A 275 -11.69 9.69 2.78
C ALA A 275 -12.08 10.39 4.09
N ILE A 276 -12.12 9.63 5.18
CA ILE A 276 -12.65 10.08 6.49
C ILE A 276 -11.58 9.87 7.55
N TYR A 277 -10.80 10.91 7.85
CA TYR A 277 -9.70 10.82 8.80
C TYR A 277 -9.42 12.15 9.53
N GLY A 278 -8.68 12.10 10.64
CA GLY A 278 -8.26 13.25 11.46
C GLY A 278 -7.56 14.38 10.69
N GLY A 279 -7.50 15.60 11.24
CA GLY A 279 -6.69 16.70 10.70
C GLY A 279 -7.18 17.39 9.43
N ALA A 280 -8.14 16.80 8.69
CA ALA A 280 -8.84 17.44 7.57
C ALA A 280 -10.19 18.03 8.00
N GLY A 281 -10.69 19.00 7.22
CA GLY A 281 -11.91 19.75 7.49
C GLY A 281 -13.13 18.85 7.71
N LYS A 282 -13.66 18.83 8.95
CA LYS A 282 -14.80 17.97 9.31
C LYS A 282 -16.05 18.25 8.46
N TRP A 283 -16.28 19.52 8.12
CA TRP A 283 -17.45 19.92 7.35
C TRP A 283 -17.46 19.29 5.95
N GLU A 284 -16.32 19.28 5.26
CA GLU A 284 -16.20 18.70 3.91
C GLU A 284 -16.47 17.19 3.92
N GLN A 285 -15.93 16.49 4.93
CA GLN A 285 -16.16 15.06 5.12
C GLN A 285 -17.66 14.77 5.37
N VAL A 286 -18.33 15.57 6.20
CA VAL A 286 -19.78 15.44 6.44
C VAL A 286 -20.59 15.73 5.17
N GLN A 287 -20.20 16.74 4.39
CA GLN A 287 -20.88 17.05 3.13
C GLN A 287 -20.71 15.93 2.10
N ALA A 288 -19.52 15.33 2.00
CA ALA A 288 -19.29 14.18 1.14
C ALA A 288 -20.21 13.02 1.53
N LEU A 289 -20.26 12.65 2.81
CA LEU A 289 -21.15 11.59 3.31
C LEU A 289 -22.63 11.88 3.06
N ARG A 290 -23.07 13.14 3.24
CA ARG A 290 -24.46 13.55 3.00
C ARG A 290 -24.88 13.48 1.53
N LYS A 291 -23.94 13.63 0.60
CA LYS A 291 -24.20 13.44 -0.83
C LYS A 291 -24.47 11.97 -1.19
N GLY A 292 -24.10 11.04 -0.31
CA GLY A 292 -24.09 9.61 -0.57
C GLY A 292 -22.74 9.21 -1.15
N VAL A 293 -22.09 8.23 -0.54
CA VAL A 293 -20.84 7.66 -1.03
C VAL A 293 -20.86 6.14 -0.94
N GLU A 294 -20.55 5.44 -2.03
CA GLU A 294 -20.58 3.99 -2.06
C GLU A 294 -19.45 3.38 -1.23
N VAL A 295 -18.28 4.03 -1.21
CA VAL A 295 -17.09 3.55 -0.50
C VAL A 295 -16.53 4.61 0.45
N VAL A 296 -16.28 4.22 1.69
CA VAL A 296 -15.57 5.04 2.68
C VAL A 296 -14.23 4.42 3.01
N VAL A 297 -13.16 5.20 2.91
CA VAL A 297 -11.83 4.84 3.40
C VAL A 297 -11.52 5.71 4.62
N ALA A 298 -11.23 5.12 5.78
CA ALA A 298 -11.22 5.87 7.03
C ALA A 298 -10.16 5.43 8.04
N THR A 299 -9.82 6.36 8.95
CA THR A 299 -9.22 6.00 10.24
C THR A 299 -10.33 5.70 11.25
N PRO A 300 -10.12 4.77 12.21
CA PRO A 300 -11.19 4.32 13.11
C PRO A 300 -11.83 5.45 13.94
N GLY A 301 -11.02 6.32 14.54
CA GLY A 301 -11.50 7.40 15.43
C GLY A 301 -12.43 8.39 14.72
N ARG A 302 -12.00 8.93 13.57
CA ARG A 302 -12.86 9.84 12.78
C ARG A 302 -14.13 9.17 12.28
N LEU A 303 -14.08 7.91 11.87
CA LEU A 303 -15.27 7.19 11.44
C LEU A 303 -16.29 7.03 12.57
N ILE A 304 -15.83 6.67 13.77
CA ILE A 304 -16.67 6.58 14.98
C ILE A 304 -17.38 7.91 15.25
N GLU A 305 -16.67 9.03 15.14
CA GLU A 305 -17.27 10.36 15.29
C GLU A 305 -18.41 10.59 14.28
N MET A 306 -18.21 10.20 13.02
CA MET A 306 -19.21 10.34 11.95
C MET A 306 -20.43 9.44 12.14
N ILE A 307 -20.23 8.20 12.62
CA ILE A 307 -21.32 7.26 12.92
C ILE A 307 -22.15 7.81 14.08
N ARG A 308 -21.51 8.25 15.17
CA ARG A 308 -22.19 8.80 16.34
C ARG A 308 -23.05 10.01 16.00
N LYS A 309 -22.55 10.88 15.12
CA LYS A 309 -23.28 12.06 14.61
C LYS A 309 -24.36 11.72 13.59
N LYS A 310 -24.57 10.42 13.30
CA LYS A 310 -25.50 9.91 12.29
C LYS A 310 -25.22 10.46 10.88
N SER A 311 -23.98 10.88 10.63
CA SER A 311 -23.53 11.34 9.31
C SER A 311 -23.11 10.20 8.40
N ALA A 312 -22.71 9.06 8.97
CA ALA A 312 -22.36 7.84 8.25
C ALA A 312 -23.11 6.64 8.84
N PRO A 313 -24.37 6.39 8.43
CA PRO A 313 -25.08 5.17 8.78
C PRO A 313 -24.30 3.94 8.28
N MET A 314 -24.29 2.82 9.02
CA MET A 314 -23.53 1.61 8.64
C MET A 314 -24.43 0.45 8.16
N ASN A 315 -25.73 0.68 8.04
CA ASN A 315 -26.74 -0.33 7.72
C ASN A 315 -26.58 -0.97 6.33
N ARG A 316 -25.98 -0.25 5.37
CA ARG A 316 -25.75 -0.69 3.98
C ARG A 316 -24.40 -1.34 3.75
N VAL A 317 -23.53 -1.34 4.77
CA VAL A 317 -22.18 -1.90 4.65
C VAL A 317 -22.27 -3.41 4.51
N THR A 318 -21.81 -3.92 3.38
CA THR A 318 -21.83 -5.35 3.02
C THR A 318 -20.44 -5.87 2.65
N PHE A 319 -19.45 -4.99 2.57
CA PHE A 319 -18.05 -5.31 2.31
C PHE A 319 -17.14 -4.49 3.24
N MET A 320 -16.35 -5.15 4.06
CA MET A 320 -15.48 -4.53 5.05
C MET A 320 -14.02 -4.94 4.83
N VAL A 321 -13.11 -3.97 4.88
CA VAL A 321 -11.67 -4.21 4.81
C VAL A 321 -10.97 -3.65 6.05
N LEU A 322 -10.13 -4.47 6.67
CA LEU A 322 -9.18 -4.08 7.70
C LEU A 322 -7.77 -4.12 7.10
N ASP A 323 -7.23 -2.97 6.68
CA ASP A 323 -5.88 -2.88 6.09
C ASP A 323 -4.83 -2.54 7.16
N GLU A 324 -3.67 -3.20 7.07
CA GLU A 324 -2.63 -3.17 8.11
C GLU A 324 -3.20 -3.42 9.53
N ALA A 325 -3.93 -4.52 9.70
CA ALA A 325 -4.60 -4.87 10.96
C ALA A 325 -3.62 -4.98 12.15
N ASP A 326 -2.43 -5.52 11.92
CA ASP A 326 -1.35 -5.52 12.91
C ASP A 326 -0.97 -4.12 13.39
N ARG A 327 -0.88 -3.18 12.46
CA ARG A 327 -0.54 -1.79 12.76
C ARG A 327 -1.63 -1.08 13.54
N MET A 328 -2.91 -1.34 13.22
CA MET A 328 -4.03 -0.82 14.00
C MET A 328 -3.99 -1.32 15.46
N PHE A 329 -3.57 -2.57 15.67
CA PHE A 329 -3.36 -3.15 17.00
C PHE A 329 -2.21 -2.49 17.76
N GLU A 330 -1.07 -2.28 17.12
CA GLU A 330 0.07 -1.58 17.71
C GLU A 330 -0.26 -0.14 18.14
N MET A 331 -1.27 0.46 17.51
CA MET A 331 -1.74 1.82 17.80
C MET A 331 -2.89 1.86 18.82
N GLY A 332 -3.30 0.71 19.36
CA GLY A 332 -4.35 0.61 20.36
C GLY A 332 -5.77 0.77 19.80
N PHE A 333 -5.96 0.64 18.49
CA PHE A 333 -7.28 0.80 17.87
C PHE A 333 -8.21 -0.40 18.01
N GLU A 334 -7.78 -1.50 18.64
CA GLU A 334 -8.59 -2.72 18.80
C GLU A 334 -10.04 -2.44 19.29
N PRO A 335 -10.27 -1.67 20.37
CA PRO A 335 -11.63 -1.42 20.83
C PRO A 335 -12.47 -0.60 19.84
N GLN A 336 -11.83 0.30 19.09
CA GLN A 336 -12.48 1.11 18.06
C GLN A 336 -12.84 0.26 16.83
N LEU A 337 -11.99 -0.70 16.45
CA LEU A 337 -12.31 -1.67 15.41
C LEU A 337 -13.54 -2.48 15.77
N ARG A 338 -13.56 -3.05 16.98
CA ARG A 338 -14.73 -3.80 17.50
C ARG A 338 -15.99 -2.93 17.55
N SER A 339 -15.83 -1.66 17.93
CA SER A 339 -16.93 -0.70 17.94
C SER A 339 -17.54 -0.48 16.57
N VAL A 340 -16.71 -0.25 15.55
CA VAL A 340 -17.16 -0.06 14.16
C VAL A 340 -17.82 -1.34 13.64
N MET A 341 -17.20 -2.50 13.86
CA MET A 341 -17.76 -3.79 13.44
C MET A 341 -19.13 -4.06 14.08
N GLY A 342 -19.34 -3.68 15.34
CA GLY A 342 -20.62 -3.79 16.04
C GLY A 342 -21.73 -2.85 15.54
N GLN A 343 -21.46 -2.01 14.53
CA GLN A 343 -22.47 -1.22 13.82
C GLN A 343 -22.81 -1.82 12.44
N ILE A 344 -22.03 -2.81 11.98
CA ILE A 344 -22.14 -3.40 10.64
C ILE A 344 -22.90 -4.73 10.75
N ARG A 345 -23.75 -5.00 9.75
CA ARG A 345 -24.53 -6.24 9.68
C ARG A 345 -23.65 -7.50 9.71
N PRO A 346 -24.08 -8.59 10.39
CA PRO A 346 -23.24 -9.76 10.63
C PRO A 346 -23.01 -10.66 9.41
N ASP A 347 -23.75 -10.47 8.33
CA ASP A 347 -23.61 -11.21 7.06
C ASP A 347 -22.71 -10.50 6.03
N CYS A 348 -22.16 -9.33 6.40
CA CYS A 348 -21.12 -8.59 5.69
C CYS A 348 -19.92 -9.49 5.36
N GLN A 349 -19.32 -9.30 4.18
CA GLN A 349 -18.06 -9.94 3.83
C GLN A 349 -16.89 -9.13 4.40
N THR A 350 -16.02 -9.77 5.18
CA THR A 350 -14.89 -9.09 5.82
C THR A 350 -13.55 -9.63 5.31
N LEU A 351 -12.67 -8.73 4.88
CA LEU A 351 -11.31 -9.02 4.45
C LEU A 351 -10.32 -8.33 5.39
N MET A 352 -9.41 -9.09 5.97
CA MET A 352 -8.35 -8.57 6.82
C MET A 352 -7.00 -8.76 6.16
N PHE A 353 -6.23 -7.68 6.03
CA PHE A 353 -4.88 -7.68 5.47
C PHE A 353 -3.86 -7.23 6.51
N SER A 354 -2.74 -7.94 6.57
CA SER A 354 -1.71 -7.70 7.57
C SER A 354 -0.33 -8.09 7.05
N ALA A 355 0.74 -7.47 7.57
CA ALA A 355 2.10 -7.96 7.32
C ALA A 355 2.47 -9.09 8.28
N THR A 356 1.93 -9.07 9.49
CA THR A 356 2.19 -10.05 10.55
C THR A 356 0.90 -10.69 11.06
N PHE A 357 0.98 -11.89 11.66
CA PHE A 357 -0.19 -12.60 12.19
C PHE A 357 0.09 -13.16 13.59
N ARG A 358 0.12 -12.25 14.56
CA ARG A 358 0.38 -12.54 15.98
C ARG A 358 -0.91 -12.97 16.68
N ARG A 359 -0.78 -13.65 17.83
CA ARG A 359 -1.92 -14.10 18.67
C ARG A 359 -2.99 -13.03 18.91
N ARG A 360 -2.61 -11.76 19.10
CA ARG A 360 -3.58 -10.66 19.28
C ARG A 360 -4.40 -10.37 18.02
N ILE A 361 -3.78 -10.43 16.85
CA ILE A 361 -4.45 -10.24 15.56
C ILE A 361 -5.30 -11.45 15.22
N GLU A 362 -4.83 -12.65 15.56
CA GLU A 362 -5.60 -13.89 15.44
C GLU A 362 -6.87 -13.85 16.29
N ALA A 363 -6.79 -13.34 17.52
CA ALA A 363 -7.97 -13.14 18.37
C ALA A 363 -8.99 -12.18 17.73
N LEU A 364 -8.55 -11.03 17.19
CA LEU A 364 -9.45 -10.16 16.41
C LEU A 364 -10.07 -10.89 15.24
N ALA A 365 -9.27 -11.63 14.48
CA ALA A 365 -9.71 -12.34 13.30
C ALA A 365 -10.86 -13.30 13.63
N LEU A 366 -10.74 -14.04 14.73
CA LEU A 366 -11.78 -14.95 15.21
C LEU A 366 -13.06 -14.22 15.63
N ASP A 367 -12.95 -12.98 16.09
CA ASP A 367 -14.10 -12.20 16.56
C ASP A 367 -14.83 -11.46 15.41
N VAL A 368 -14.13 -11.10 14.34
CA VAL A 368 -14.67 -10.23 13.27
C VAL A 368 -14.89 -10.94 11.93
N LEU A 369 -14.32 -12.13 11.72
CA LEU A 369 -14.44 -12.91 10.48
C LEU A 369 -15.24 -14.19 10.70
N LYS A 370 -15.96 -14.62 9.67
CA LYS A 370 -16.77 -15.85 9.67
C LYS A 370 -16.22 -16.87 8.68
N ASN A 371 -15.68 -17.98 9.22
CA ASN A 371 -15.08 -19.07 8.43
C ASN A 371 -14.11 -18.55 7.33
N PRO A 372 -13.10 -17.73 7.71
CA PRO A 372 -12.23 -17.09 6.74
C PRO A 372 -11.31 -18.10 6.06
N VAL A 373 -10.92 -17.79 4.82
CA VAL A 373 -9.75 -18.39 4.18
C VAL A 373 -8.53 -17.57 4.58
N LYS A 374 -7.46 -18.21 5.04
CA LYS A 374 -6.21 -17.56 5.38
C LYS A 374 -5.16 -17.83 4.31
N LEU A 375 -4.63 -16.76 3.75
CA LEU A 375 -3.59 -16.76 2.74
C LEU A 375 -2.32 -16.20 3.37
N THR A 376 -1.23 -16.94 3.24
CA THR A 376 0.10 -16.51 3.71
C THR A 376 1.06 -16.53 2.55
N ILE A 377 1.64 -15.38 2.21
CA ILE A 377 2.61 -15.22 1.12
C ILE A 377 4.01 -15.09 1.71
N GLY A 378 4.92 -15.97 1.32
CA GLY A 378 6.24 -16.11 1.95
C GLY A 378 6.16 -16.74 3.35
N GLN A 379 7.23 -16.66 4.15
CA GLN A 379 7.16 -17.08 5.55
C GLN A 379 6.81 -15.90 6.48
N VAL A 380 5.97 -16.18 7.48
CA VAL A 380 5.49 -15.17 8.46
C VAL A 380 6.66 -14.61 9.26
N GLY A 381 6.86 -13.29 9.22
CA GLY A 381 7.89 -12.60 10.00
C GLY A 381 9.27 -12.48 9.32
N GLN A 382 9.40 -12.89 8.07
CA GLN A 382 10.58 -12.63 7.26
C GLN A 382 10.69 -11.14 6.89
N ALA A 383 11.91 -10.61 6.99
CA ALA A 383 12.29 -9.45 6.21
C ALA A 383 12.25 -9.82 4.71
N ASN A 384 11.98 -8.84 3.85
CA ASN A 384 11.89 -9.07 2.41
C ASN A 384 13.17 -9.78 1.90
N GLU A 385 13.04 -10.95 1.27
CA GLU A 385 14.15 -11.67 0.61
C GLU A 385 14.85 -10.78 -0.42
N ASP A 386 14.10 -9.83 -0.99
CA ASP A 386 14.59 -8.91 -2.02
C ASP A 386 15.39 -7.71 -1.47
N ILE A 387 15.60 -7.63 -0.14
CA ILE A 387 16.46 -6.63 0.50
C ILE A 387 17.76 -7.31 0.92
N ARG A 388 18.88 -6.85 0.38
CA ARG A 388 20.20 -7.28 0.85
C ARG A 388 20.44 -6.69 2.24
N GLN A 389 20.53 -7.55 3.25
CA GLN A 389 20.75 -7.11 4.63
C GLN A 389 22.20 -7.31 5.04
N ILE A 390 22.81 -6.25 5.58
CA ILE A 390 24.19 -6.26 6.05
C ILE A 390 24.23 -5.75 7.48
N ALA A 391 24.45 -6.66 8.42
CA ALA A 391 24.69 -6.32 9.81
C ALA A 391 26.18 -6.06 10.05
N VAL A 392 26.51 -4.88 10.55
CA VAL A 392 27.89 -4.47 10.86
C VAL A 392 28.05 -4.41 12.37
N VAL A 393 28.89 -5.29 12.91
CA VAL A 393 29.21 -5.29 14.33
C VAL A 393 30.34 -4.30 14.61
N LEU A 394 30.08 -3.31 15.46
CA LEU A 394 31.01 -2.24 15.79
C LEU A 394 31.43 -2.32 17.28
N PRO A 395 32.65 -1.90 17.64
CA PRO A 395 33.13 -1.94 19.01
C PRO A 395 32.25 -1.15 20.01
N GLY A 396 31.65 -0.05 19.57
CA GLY A 396 30.80 0.82 20.38
C GLY A 396 30.18 1.95 19.56
N HIS A 397 29.41 2.83 20.22
CA HIS A 397 28.65 3.90 19.55
C HIS A 397 29.55 4.87 18.77
N GLY A 398 30.71 5.24 19.32
CA GLY A 398 31.68 6.14 18.67
C GLY A 398 32.24 5.64 17.33
N ALA A 399 32.15 4.34 17.03
CA ALA A 399 32.60 3.78 15.75
C ALA A 399 31.56 3.92 14.62
N LYS A 400 30.31 4.27 14.93
CA LYS A 400 29.22 4.41 13.94
C LYS A 400 29.44 5.58 13.00
N TRP A 401 29.86 6.72 13.53
CA TRP A 401 30.11 7.92 12.72
C TRP A 401 31.24 7.73 11.70
N PRO A 402 32.44 7.26 12.08
CA PRO A 402 33.50 6.92 11.13
C PRO A 402 33.06 5.93 10.06
N TRP A 403 32.26 4.91 10.44
CA TRP A 403 31.74 3.93 9.48
C TRP A 403 30.83 4.57 8.42
N LEU A 404 29.92 5.45 8.86
CA LEU A 404 28.99 6.15 7.97
C LEU A 404 29.75 7.11 7.05
N LEU A 405 30.66 7.92 7.61
CA LEU A 405 31.42 8.91 6.84
C LEU A 405 32.29 8.25 5.75
N ALA A 406 32.86 7.07 6.03
CA ALA A 406 33.64 6.33 5.04
C ALA A 406 32.81 5.79 3.86
N ARG A 407 31.48 5.69 3.99
CA ARG A 407 30.59 5.06 3.00
C ARG A 407 29.55 6.01 2.41
N ILE A 408 29.33 7.18 3.02
CA ILE A 408 28.26 8.11 2.65
C ILE A 408 28.28 8.46 1.17
N ARG A 409 29.47 8.68 0.60
CA ARG A 409 29.63 9.00 -0.82
C ARG A 409 29.12 7.88 -1.73
N SER A 410 29.57 6.65 -1.53
CA SER A 410 29.14 5.47 -2.29
C SER A 410 27.63 5.25 -2.16
N LEU A 411 27.10 5.33 -0.94
CA LEU A 411 25.68 5.10 -0.67
C LEU A 411 24.76 6.12 -1.36
N VAL A 412 25.23 7.38 -1.46
CA VAL A 412 24.49 8.46 -2.13
C VAL A 412 24.66 8.41 -3.65
N GLU A 413 25.82 8.00 -4.15
CA GLU A 413 26.04 7.78 -5.59
C GLU A 413 25.10 6.68 -6.13
N GLU A 414 24.94 5.58 -5.38
CA GLU A 414 24.01 4.48 -5.71
C GLU A 414 22.54 4.89 -5.75
N GLY A 415 22.13 5.91 -4.98
CA GLY A 415 20.75 6.35 -4.94
C GLY A 415 20.38 7.15 -3.70
N ARG A 416 19.06 7.30 -3.46
CA ARG A 416 18.58 7.98 -2.25
C ARG A 416 18.86 7.11 -1.01
N LEU A 417 19.31 7.77 0.04
CA LEU A 417 19.71 7.17 1.32
C LEU A 417 18.80 7.63 2.45
N LEU A 418 18.24 6.66 3.17
CA LEU A 418 17.47 6.90 4.39
C LEU A 418 18.23 6.37 5.61
N ILE A 419 18.49 7.25 6.58
CA ILE A 419 19.24 6.94 7.80
C ILE A 419 18.33 6.99 9.01
N PHE A 420 18.31 5.92 9.81
CA PHE A 420 17.51 5.83 11.03
C PHE A 420 18.32 6.11 12.29
N ALA A 421 17.89 7.12 13.05
CA ALA A 421 18.45 7.47 14.36
C ALA A 421 17.49 7.09 15.50
N GLY A 422 18.03 6.77 16.67
CA GLY A 422 17.27 6.27 17.82
C GLY A 422 16.51 7.36 18.59
N SER A 423 16.90 8.62 18.46
CA SER A 423 16.32 9.75 19.18
C SER A 423 16.18 10.99 18.29
N LYS A 424 15.33 11.93 18.72
CA LYS A 424 15.11 13.19 17.99
C LYS A 424 16.38 14.06 17.98
N ALA A 425 17.03 14.19 19.14
CA ALA A 425 18.30 14.89 19.27
C ALA A 425 19.39 14.27 18.40
N GLY A 426 19.51 12.94 18.40
CA GLY A 426 20.47 12.23 17.53
C GLY A 426 20.18 12.40 16.05
N CYS A 427 18.89 12.52 15.67
CA CYS A 427 18.49 12.82 14.30
C CYS A 427 18.95 14.22 13.84
N GLU A 428 18.80 15.24 14.69
CA GLU A 428 19.25 16.60 14.39
C GLU A 428 20.78 16.70 14.38
N GLU A 429 21.45 16.11 15.37
CA GLU A 429 22.90 16.08 15.46
C GLU A 429 23.52 15.40 14.24
N LEU A 430 22.99 14.23 13.86
CA LEU A 430 23.51 13.49 12.72
C LEU A 430 23.32 14.25 11.40
N ALA A 431 22.16 14.88 11.20
CA ALA A 431 21.91 15.69 10.01
C ALA A 431 22.85 16.92 9.94
N LYS A 432 23.07 17.61 11.07
CA LYS A 432 24.00 18.74 11.15
C LYS A 432 25.45 18.33 10.88
N ASN A 433 25.88 17.20 11.43
CA ASN A 433 27.21 16.66 11.21
C ASN A 433 27.40 16.26 9.74
N LEU A 434 26.40 15.63 9.12
CA LEU A 434 26.42 15.30 7.69
C LEU A 434 26.43 16.54 6.80
N ALA A 435 25.66 17.57 7.12
CA ALA A 435 25.67 18.82 6.36
C ALA A 435 27.05 19.51 6.36
N THR A 436 27.81 19.36 7.44
CA THR A 436 29.17 19.92 7.58
C THR A 436 30.21 19.03 6.91
N ALA A 437 30.15 17.71 7.13
CA ALA A 437 31.15 16.76 6.65
C ALA A 437 30.94 16.33 5.18
N PHE A 438 29.72 16.43 4.66
CA PHE A 438 29.34 16.05 3.29
C PHE A 438 28.45 17.13 2.63
N PRO A 439 28.99 18.34 2.39
CA PRO A 439 28.21 19.48 1.90
C PRO A 439 27.66 19.29 0.47
N THR A 440 28.17 18.32 -0.28
CA THR A 440 27.72 17.99 -1.64
C THR A 440 26.32 17.38 -1.69
N ALA A 441 25.83 16.81 -0.58
CA ALA A 441 24.44 16.35 -0.46
C ALA A 441 23.97 16.55 0.99
N PRO A 442 23.49 17.76 1.34
CA PRO A 442 23.10 18.07 2.71
C PRO A 442 21.94 17.18 3.16
N ALA A 443 22.07 16.63 4.36
CA ALA A 443 21.07 15.76 4.95
C ALA A 443 19.94 16.59 5.58
N LEU A 444 18.69 16.21 5.29
CA LEU A 444 17.52 16.71 6.01
C LEU A 444 17.17 15.78 7.17
N CYS A 445 16.49 16.29 8.20
CA CYS A 445 16.02 15.48 9.33
C CYS A 445 14.50 15.47 9.46
N LEU A 446 13.95 14.35 9.91
CA LEU A 446 12.52 14.13 10.09
C LEU A 446 12.25 13.44 11.45
N HIS A 447 11.65 14.19 12.39
CA HIS A 447 11.27 13.69 13.71
C HIS A 447 10.01 14.41 14.22
N GLY A 448 9.45 13.90 15.31
CA GLY A 448 8.16 14.38 15.84
C GLY A 448 8.16 15.78 16.48
N ASP A 449 9.30 16.46 16.58
CA ASP A 449 9.35 17.86 17.04
C ASP A 449 9.39 18.86 15.87
N LYS A 450 9.54 18.36 14.63
CA LYS A 450 9.35 19.18 13.43
C LYS A 450 7.89 19.53 13.27
N THR A 451 7.62 20.76 12.88
CA THR A 451 6.27 21.20 12.49
C THR A 451 5.77 20.39 11.30
N GLN A 452 4.45 20.28 11.15
CA GLN A 452 3.87 19.53 10.03
C GLN A 452 4.29 20.09 8.67
N GLN A 453 4.49 21.41 8.57
CA GLN A 453 4.98 22.07 7.37
C GLN A 453 6.43 21.64 7.06
N GLU A 454 7.34 21.72 8.03
CA GLU A 454 8.73 21.27 7.84
C GLU A 454 8.82 19.79 7.48
N ARG A 455 7.98 18.94 8.08
CA ARG A 455 7.91 17.50 7.76
C ARG A 455 7.48 17.29 6.31
N THR A 456 6.47 18.02 5.86
CA THR A 456 5.94 17.92 4.49
C THR A 456 6.96 18.42 3.46
N GLU A 457 7.62 19.54 3.75
CA GLU A 457 8.66 20.11 2.90
C GLU A 457 9.87 19.18 2.77
N ALA A 458 10.42 18.71 3.89
CA ALA A 458 11.57 17.81 3.89
C ALA A 458 11.27 16.50 3.14
N LEU A 459 10.05 15.97 3.32
CA LEU A 459 9.61 14.78 2.61
C LEU A 459 9.44 15.04 1.10
N SER A 460 8.87 16.19 0.72
CA SER A 460 8.72 16.57 -0.68
C SER A 460 10.07 16.65 -1.39
N LYS A 461 11.03 17.37 -0.80
CA LYS A 461 12.40 17.49 -1.33
C LYS A 461 13.09 16.14 -1.48
N PHE A 462 12.90 15.24 -0.52
CA PHE A 462 13.46 13.89 -0.59
C PHE A 462 12.80 13.04 -1.70
N LYS A 463 11.48 13.15 -1.87
CA LYS A 463 10.73 12.44 -2.93
C LYS A 463 11.07 12.93 -4.34
N LEU A 464 11.22 14.24 -4.51
CA LEU A 464 11.60 14.87 -5.77
C LEU A 464 13.09 14.67 -6.11
N GLY A 465 13.89 14.13 -5.19
CA GLY A 465 15.31 13.88 -5.39
C GLY A 465 16.22 15.09 -5.19
N GLU A 466 15.65 16.26 -4.87
CA GLU A 466 16.39 17.47 -4.51
C GLU A 466 17.29 17.26 -3.28
N CYS A 467 16.82 16.42 -2.35
CA CYS A 467 17.63 15.92 -1.24
C CYS A 467 17.85 14.41 -1.41
N ARG A 468 19.12 13.97 -1.39
CA ARG A 468 19.46 12.54 -1.52
C ARG A 468 19.64 11.82 -0.19
N VAL A 469 19.74 12.55 0.93
CA VAL A 469 19.97 11.98 2.27
C VAL A 469 18.91 12.46 3.26
N LEU A 470 18.13 11.53 3.80
CA LEU A 470 17.15 11.82 4.84
C LEU A 470 17.52 11.09 6.13
N VAL A 471 17.62 11.80 7.24
CA VAL A 471 17.76 11.22 8.58
C VAL A 471 16.40 11.24 9.26
N ALA A 472 15.94 10.12 9.81
CA ALA A 472 14.61 10.03 10.42
C ALA A 472 14.58 9.21 11.71
N THR A 473 13.59 9.51 12.54
CA THR A 473 13.17 8.65 13.66
C THR A 473 12.00 7.75 13.27
N ASP A 474 11.75 6.69 14.03
CA ASP A 474 10.66 5.73 13.78
C ASP A 474 9.28 6.36 13.67
N VAL A 475 9.02 7.40 14.47
CA VAL A 475 7.70 8.06 14.50
C VAL A 475 7.44 8.79 13.20
N ALA A 476 8.47 9.39 12.63
CA ALA A 476 8.33 10.21 11.45
C ALA A 476 8.44 9.39 10.15
N SER A 477 9.00 8.17 10.22
CA SER A 477 9.15 7.29 9.07
C SER A 477 7.99 6.34 8.78
N ARG A 478 7.09 6.17 9.76
CA ARG A 478 5.88 5.38 9.61
C ARG A 478 4.94 6.08 8.63
N GLY A 479 4.40 5.34 7.64
CA GLY A 479 3.56 5.91 6.59
C GLY A 479 4.32 6.66 5.48
N LEU A 480 5.66 6.72 5.52
CA LEU A 480 6.44 7.29 4.43
C LEU A 480 6.40 6.37 3.19
N ASP A 481 5.54 6.70 2.23
CA ASP A 481 5.64 6.20 0.86
C ASP A 481 6.66 7.05 0.09
N VAL A 482 7.94 6.76 0.34
CA VAL A 482 9.03 7.29 -0.50
C VAL A 482 9.39 6.18 -1.46
N LYS A 483 9.03 6.39 -2.73
CA LYS A 483 9.44 5.52 -3.83
C LYS A 483 10.95 5.70 -4.05
N ASP A 484 11.63 4.65 -4.51
CA ASP A 484 13.04 4.64 -4.93
C ASP A 484 14.07 5.11 -3.86
N VAL A 485 13.96 4.59 -2.64
CA VAL A 485 15.10 4.59 -1.69
C VAL A 485 15.98 3.38 -2.00
N LYS A 486 17.24 3.62 -2.39
CA LYS A 486 18.18 2.53 -2.73
C LYS A 486 18.85 1.92 -1.52
N ASN A 487 19.17 2.77 -0.54
CA ASN A 487 19.94 2.40 0.63
C ASN A 487 19.23 2.83 1.92
N VAL A 488 19.15 1.90 2.88
CA VAL A 488 18.71 2.19 4.26
C VAL A 488 19.88 1.94 5.21
N VAL A 489 20.15 2.88 6.10
CA VAL A 489 21.14 2.71 7.18
C VAL A 489 20.44 2.85 8.52
N ASN A 490 20.36 1.75 9.28
CA ASN A 490 20.02 1.79 10.69
C ASN A 490 21.26 2.22 11.47
N PHE A 491 21.44 3.53 11.64
CA PHE A 491 22.56 4.08 12.41
C PHE A 491 22.46 3.65 13.88
N ASP A 492 21.26 3.75 14.45
CA ASP A 492 20.92 3.09 15.71
C ASP A 492 20.02 1.89 15.47
N VAL A 493 20.23 0.81 16.22
CA VAL A 493 19.34 -0.37 16.16
C VAL A 493 17.91 0.05 16.52
N ALA A 494 16.94 -0.67 15.95
CA ALA A 494 15.54 -0.43 16.27
C ALA A 494 15.22 -0.92 17.69
N LYS A 495 14.13 -0.41 18.26
CA LYS A 495 13.68 -0.84 19.60
C LYS A 495 13.30 -2.32 19.65
N ASN A 496 12.87 -2.88 18.52
CA ASN A 496 12.51 -4.28 18.35
C ASN A 496 12.68 -4.71 16.89
N ILE A 497 12.67 -6.02 16.64
CA ILE A 497 12.88 -6.57 15.30
C ILE A 497 11.80 -6.16 14.29
N ASP A 498 10.56 -5.95 14.73
CA ASP A 498 9.46 -5.53 13.83
C ASP A 498 9.69 -4.13 13.27
N THR A 499 10.08 -3.21 14.16
CA THR A 499 10.45 -1.85 13.76
C THR A 499 11.64 -1.91 12.80
N HIS A 500 12.60 -2.81 13.04
CA HIS A 500 13.71 -3.03 12.11
C HIS A 500 13.24 -3.50 10.73
N VAL A 501 12.37 -4.52 10.64
CA VAL A 501 11.76 -4.98 9.38
C VAL A 501 11.04 -3.84 8.65
N HIS A 502 10.31 -2.98 9.38
CA HIS A 502 9.64 -1.81 8.80
C HIS A 502 10.59 -0.72 8.31
N ARG A 503 11.74 -0.54 8.98
CA ARG A 503 12.79 0.40 8.57
C ARG A 503 13.46 -0.06 7.28
N ILE A 504 13.89 -1.32 7.23
CA ILE A 504 14.56 -1.86 6.03
C ILE A 504 13.60 -1.97 4.86
N GLY A 505 12.31 -2.27 5.11
CA GLY A 505 11.25 -2.26 4.10
C GLY A 505 10.94 -0.91 3.45
N ARG A 506 11.72 0.14 3.73
CA ARG A 506 11.73 1.40 2.97
C ARG A 506 12.53 1.29 1.67
N THR A 507 13.38 0.28 1.53
CA THR A 507 14.06 -0.08 0.27
C THR A 507 13.55 -1.42 -0.27
N GLY A 508 14.00 -1.84 -1.47
CA GLY A 508 13.61 -3.09 -2.11
C GLY A 508 12.12 -3.17 -2.43
N ARG A 509 11.59 -2.16 -3.15
CA ARG A 509 10.17 -2.04 -3.54
C ARG A 509 10.04 -2.02 -5.06
N MET A 510 8.88 -2.43 -5.58
CA MET A 510 8.51 -2.29 -6.99
C MET A 510 8.52 -0.81 -7.40
N GLY A 511 9.39 -0.45 -8.35
CA GLY A 511 9.44 0.86 -9.02
C GLY A 511 8.53 0.92 -10.25
N LEU A 512 8.65 2.00 -11.02
CA LEU A 512 7.89 2.20 -12.27
C LEU A 512 8.37 1.28 -13.41
N GLU A 513 9.65 0.90 -13.41
CA GLU A 513 10.30 0.07 -14.45
C GLU A 513 10.53 -1.38 -13.99
N GLY A 514 9.88 -1.81 -12.91
CA GLY A 514 10.02 -3.15 -12.33
C GLY A 514 10.64 -3.18 -10.94
N PHE A 515 11.12 -4.36 -10.53
CA PHE A 515 11.66 -4.57 -9.20
C PHE A 515 13.12 -4.09 -9.10
N GLU A 516 13.39 -3.12 -8.21
CA GLU A 516 14.75 -2.70 -7.89
C GLU A 516 15.24 -3.27 -6.54
N PRO A 517 16.33 -4.07 -6.51
CA PRO A 517 16.91 -4.55 -5.26
C PRO A 517 17.50 -3.39 -4.46
N GLY A 518 17.33 -3.47 -3.14
CA GLY A 518 17.77 -2.47 -2.16
C GLY A 518 18.72 -3.05 -1.13
N THR A 519 19.55 -2.20 -0.51
CA THR A 519 20.47 -2.64 0.56
C THR A 519 20.16 -1.96 1.88
N ALA A 520 20.12 -2.75 2.95
CA ALA A 520 19.92 -2.28 4.32
C ALA A 520 21.13 -2.60 5.20
N TYR A 521 21.80 -1.56 5.67
CA TYR A 521 22.90 -1.65 6.62
C TYR A 521 22.41 -1.44 8.04
N THR A 522 22.82 -2.29 8.97
CA THR A 522 22.45 -2.16 10.39
C THR A 522 23.67 -2.15 11.27
N LEU A 523 23.90 -1.03 11.95
CA LEU A 523 25.05 -0.82 12.80
C LEU A 523 24.74 -1.31 14.22
N VAL A 524 25.26 -2.48 14.56
CA VAL A 524 25.06 -3.14 15.84
C VAL A 524 26.32 -2.97 16.69
N THR A 525 26.19 -2.58 17.94
CA THR A 525 27.29 -2.48 18.89
C THR A 525 27.41 -3.75 19.73
N ARG A 526 28.59 -3.99 20.33
CA ARG A 526 28.83 -5.17 21.18
C ARG A 526 27.92 -5.30 22.41
N ASN A 527 27.22 -4.23 22.80
CA ASN A 527 26.30 -4.22 23.93
C ASN A 527 24.85 -4.58 23.54
N GLU A 528 24.55 -4.73 22.25
CA GLU A 528 23.21 -4.98 21.73
C GLU A 528 22.98 -6.48 21.44
N SER A 529 23.45 -7.37 22.31
CA SER A 529 23.37 -8.83 22.13
C SER A 529 21.94 -9.36 21.99
N GLN A 530 20.99 -8.79 22.74
CA GLN A 530 19.57 -9.15 22.64
C GLN A 530 19.01 -8.84 21.24
N PHE A 531 19.33 -7.67 20.69
CA PHE A 531 18.89 -7.30 19.35
C PHE A 531 19.61 -8.14 18.28
N ALA A 532 20.91 -8.40 18.47
CA ALA A 532 21.69 -9.27 17.58
C ALA A 532 21.09 -10.69 17.49
N ALA A 533 20.64 -11.27 18.61
CA ALA A 533 19.97 -12.57 18.62
C ALA A 533 18.70 -12.58 17.76
N GLN A 534 17.84 -11.56 17.90
CA GLN A 534 16.63 -11.42 17.09
C GLN A 534 16.97 -11.17 15.61
N LEU A 535 18.01 -10.39 15.34
CA LEU A 535 18.46 -10.05 13.99
C LEU A 535 19.03 -11.28 13.27
N VAL A 536 19.84 -12.11 13.93
CA VAL A 536 20.35 -13.36 13.36
C VAL A 536 19.20 -14.27 12.94
N TYR A 537 18.23 -14.48 13.83
CA TYR A 537 17.05 -15.28 13.51
C TYR A 537 16.31 -14.72 12.29
N ASN A 538 16.08 -13.40 12.24
CA ASN A 538 15.40 -12.78 11.10
C ASN A 538 16.20 -12.89 9.79
N MET A 539 17.51 -12.69 9.83
CA MET A 539 18.39 -12.81 8.66
C MET A 539 18.47 -14.24 8.14
N ASP A 540 18.62 -15.22 9.04
CA ASP A 540 18.67 -16.65 8.71
C ASP A 540 17.37 -17.12 8.05
N VAL A 541 16.23 -16.76 8.66
CA VAL A 541 14.91 -17.08 8.09
C VAL A 541 14.74 -16.40 6.72
N SER A 542 15.22 -15.17 6.52
CA SER A 542 15.18 -14.45 5.22
C SER A 542 16.27 -14.89 4.22
N GLY A 543 17.01 -15.98 4.48
CA GLY A 543 18.06 -16.48 3.58
C GLY A 543 19.26 -15.55 3.41
N GLN A 544 19.45 -14.60 4.32
CA GLN A 544 20.53 -13.62 4.27
C GLN A 544 21.80 -14.17 4.93
N ALA A 545 22.96 -13.77 4.41
CA ALA A 545 24.23 -14.17 4.99
C ALA A 545 24.45 -13.56 6.39
N VAL A 546 24.56 -14.42 7.41
CA VAL A 546 24.87 -14.01 8.78
C VAL A 546 26.39 -14.02 8.98
N SER A 547 26.97 -12.89 9.38
CA SER A 547 28.41 -12.80 9.64
C SER A 547 28.79 -13.56 10.93
N ALA A 548 30.00 -14.13 10.95
CA ALA A 548 30.53 -14.82 12.12
C ALA A 548 30.55 -13.92 13.37
N GLU A 549 30.81 -12.63 13.20
CA GLU A 549 30.80 -11.64 14.28
C GLU A 549 29.40 -11.41 14.85
N LEU A 550 28.39 -11.31 13.99
CA LEU A 550 27.00 -11.14 14.44
C LEU A 550 26.51 -12.39 15.18
N LEU A 551 26.82 -13.58 14.65
CA LEU A 551 26.48 -14.85 15.29
C LEU A 551 27.17 -14.99 16.66
N ALA A 552 28.44 -14.59 16.76
CA ALA A 552 29.18 -14.59 18.02
C ALA A 552 28.58 -13.62 19.04
N LEU A 553 28.06 -12.46 18.60
CA LEU A 553 27.37 -11.50 19.46
C LEU A 553 26.00 -12.03 19.92
N ALA A 554 25.23 -12.66 19.02
CA ALA A 554 23.94 -13.28 19.32
C ALA A 554 24.06 -14.39 20.39
N LYS A 555 25.09 -15.24 20.30
CA LYS A 555 25.37 -16.31 21.27
C LYS A 555 25.65 -15.83 22.71
N ARG A 556 25.82 -14.51 22.92
CA ARG A 556 25.95 -13.91 24.25
C ARG A 556 24.59 -13.67 24.93
N ASP A 557 23.49 -13.61 24.19
CA ASP A 557 22.15 -13.57 24.79
C ASP A 557 21.74 -14.98 25.23
N SER A 558 21.27 -15.10 26.46
CA SER A 558 20.91 -16.39 27.06
C SER A 558 19.72 -17.07 26.39
N ARG A 559 18.87 -16.32 25.66
CA ARG A 559 17.69 -16.83 24.95
C ARG A 559 17.98 -17.30 23.53
N PHE A 560 19.22 -17.12 23.04
CA PHE A 560 19.63 -17.52 21.69
C PHE A 560 20.18 -18.95 21.62
N ARG A 561 20.47 -19.58 22.76
CA ARG A 561 21.01 -20.94 22.81
C ARG A 561 19.95 -22.01 22.66
#